data_AF-A0A165YHB6-F1
#
_entry.id   AF-A0A165YHB6-F1
#
_cell.length_a   1.000
_cell.length_b   1.000
_cell.length_c   1.000
_cell.angle_alpha   90.00
_cell.angle_beta   90.00
_cell.angle_gamma   90.00
#
_symmetry.space_group_name_H-M   'P 1'
#
loop_
_entity.id
_entity.type
_entity.pdbx_description
1 polymer ?
#
loop_
_entity_poly.entity_id
_entity_poly.type
_entity_poly.pdbx_seq_one_letter_code
_entity_poly.pdbx_strand_id
1 'polypeptide(L)'
;MKARYPASNVLEELSEDQVALKIARYSACSTCSDCSGLHPPFSVDLVRDVASLKAENSLTDLTGYGSDDDEDDAGLEYLATCACGHDSREHGALAEVDGAEFQRRALIAARLDALLENKNKLLDFEYTDHEIAALRHEMVPALTAPAAPTSPLTDPVPASPGKSVHYRHAKQPRVSD
;
A
#
# COMPACT_ATOMS: atom_id res chain seq x y z
N MET A 1 -18.82 -18.68 8.77
CA MET A 1 -17.47 -19.33 8.78
C MET A 1 -16.49 -18.30 9.33
N LYS A 2 -15.52 -18.68 10.17
CA LYS A 2 -14.55 -17.72 10.71
C LYS A 2 -13.26 -17.73 9.90
N ALA A 3 -12.63 -16.59 9.88
CA ALA A 3 -11.80 -16.18 8.77
C ALA A 3 -10.72 -15.26 9.30
N ARG A 4 -9.43 -15.57 9.11
CA ARG A 4 -8.33 -14.78 9.67
C ARG A 4 -7.75 -13.82 8.64
N TYR A 5 -7.64 -12.54 8.97
CA TYR A 5 -6.98 -11.53 8.13
C TYR A 5 -5.55 -11.31 8.61
N PRO A 6 -4.54 -11.28 7.72
CA PRO A 6 -3.15 -11.03 8.09
C PRO A 6 -2.96 -9.59 8.60
N ALA A 7 -2.90 -9.42 9.92
CA ALA A 7 -2.85 -8.13 10.60
C ALA A 7 -1.43 -7.57 10.71
N SER A 8 -0.38 -8.39 10.53
CA SER A 8 1.00 -7.87 10.49
C SER A 8 1.18 -6.91 9.30
N ASN A 9 1.84 -5.79 9.54
CA ASN A 9 2.24 -4.83 8.51
C ASN A 9 3.71 -5.00 8.10
N VAL A 10 4.41 -5.97 8.70
CA VAL A 10 5.79 -6.29 8.38
C VAL A 10 5.79 -7.31 7.25
N LEU A 11 6.08 -6.85 6.03
CA LEU A 11 6.01 -7.70 4.83
C LEU A 11 6.93 -8.93 4.89
N GLU A 12 8.04 -8.84 5.63
CA GLU A 12 8.99 -9.96 5.82
C GLU A 12 8.44 -11.08 6.70
N GLU A 13 7.43 -10.79 7.53
CA GLU A 13 6.75 -11.78 8.37
C GLU A 13 5.59 -12.47 7.65
N LEU A 14 5.25 -12.00 6.45
CA LEU A 14 4.10 -12.47 5.68
C LEU A 14 4.54 -13.43 4.57
N SER A 15 3.73 -14.44 4.29
CA SER A 15 3.88 -15.25 3.09
C SER A 15 3.52 -14.45 1.83
N GLU A 16 3.99 -14.89 0.67
CA GLU A 16 3.67 -14.26 -0.62
C GLU A 16 2.15 -14.18 -0.84
N ASP A 17 1.40 -15.22 -0.48
CA ASP A 17 -0.05 -15.26 -0.58
C ASP A 17 -0.75 -14.27 0.37
N GLN A 18 -0.22 -14.07 1.57
CA GLN A 18 -0.72 -13.06 2.51
C GLN A 18 -0.48 -11.63 2.00
N VAL A 19 0.69 -11.40 1.38
CA VAL A 19 1.00 -10.11 0.75
C VAL A 19 0.11 -9.88 -0.47
N ALA A 20 -0.04 -10.90 -1.32
CA ALA A 20 -0.92 -10.88 -2.48
C ALA A 20 -2.36 -10.54 -2.05
N LEU A 21 -2.84 -11.15 -0.98
CA LEU A 21 -4.15 -10.86 -0.45
C LEU A 21 -4.32 -9.41 0.01
N LYS A 22 -3.33 -8.86 0.74
CA LYS A 22 -3.34 -7.45 1.15
C LYS A 22 -3.42 -6.53 -0.06
N ILE A 23 -2.72 -6.86 -1.15
CA ILE A 23 -2.80 -6.12 -2.41
C ILE A 23 -4.21 -6.26 -3.03
N ALA A 24 -4.76 -7.47 -3.09
CA ALA A 24 -6.06 -7.77 -3.67
C ALA A 24 -7.18 -6.96 -2.99
N ARG A 25 -7.12 -6.80 -1.67
CA ARG A 25 -8.07 -6.00 -0.89
C ARG A 25 -8.27 -4.58 -1.44
N TYR A 26 -7.19 -3.96 -1.92
CA TYR A 26 -7.20 -2.55 -2.34
C TYR A 26 -7.23 -2.36 -3.85
N SER A 27 -7.17 -3.46 -4.60
CA SER A 27 -7.03 -3.47 -6.05
C SER A 27 -8.32 -3.88 -6.73
N ALA A 28 -8.69 -3.13 -7.78
CA ALA A 28 -9.91 -3.39 -8.54
C ALA A 28 -9.84 -4.75 -9.25
N CYS A 29 -10.99 -5.40 -9.38
CA CYS A 29 -11.11 -6.61 -10.15
C CYS A 29 -10.90 -6.31 -11.65
N SER A 30 -10.15 -7.16 -12.35
CA SER A 30 -9.95 -7.05 -13.79
C SER A 30 -11.14 -7.55 -14.61
N THR A 31 -12.01 -8.36 -14.00
CA THR A 31 -13.13 -9.02 -14.69
C THR A 31 -14.46 -8.28 -14.55
N CYS A 32 -14.70 -7.60 -13.42
CA CYS A 32 -15.94 -6.85 -13.17
C CYS A 32 -15.68 -5.35 -12.98
N SER A 33 -16.64 -4.51 -13.35
CA SER A 33 -16.53 -3.05 -13.31
C SER A 33 -16.76 -2.43 -11.93
N ASP A 34 -17.49 -3.13 -11.06
CA ASP A 34 -18.04 -2.54 -9.85
C ASP A 34 -17.29 -2.98 -8.57
N CYS A 35 -16.29 -3.86 -8.71
CA CYS A 35 -15.54 -4.36 -7.58
C CYS A 35 -14.20 -3.61 -7.44
N SER A 36 -14.13 -2.73 -6.45
CA SER A 36 -12.97 -1.87 -6.22
C SER A 36 -11.82 -2.55 -5.44
N GLY A 37 -12.06 -3.73 -4.89
CA GLY A 37 -11.18 -4.40 -3.95
C GLY A 37 -11.73 -5.76 -3.54
N LEU A 38 -10.85 -6.71 -3.19
CA LEU A 38 -11.28 -8.00 -2.68
C LEU A 38 -11.96 -7.83 -1.34
N HIS A 39 -13.20 -8.30 -1.24
CA HIS A 39 -13.99 -8.32 -0.02
C HIS A 39 -14.54 -9.72 0.23
N PRO A 40 -14.53 -10.20 1.49
CA PRO A 40 -15.06 -11.51 1.81
C PRO A 40 -16.58 -11.55 1.54
N PRO A 41 -17.14 -12.75 1.29
CA PRO A 41 -18.58 -12.91 1.19
C PRO A 41 -19.29 -12.67 2.54
N PHE A 42 -20.53 -12.20 2.49
CA PHE A 42 -21.33 -11.79 3.67
C PHE A 42 -21.53 -12.87 4.74
N SER A 43 -21.27 -14.14 4.43
CA SER A 43 -21.38 -15.28 5.35
C SER A 43 -20.12 -15.54 6.17
N VAL A 44 -19.11 -14.68 6.04
CA VAL A 44 -17.78 -14.88 6.62
C VAL A 44 -17.46 -13.84 7.68
N ASP A 45 -17.19 -14.32 8.89
CA ASP A 45 -16.82 -13.51 10.05
C ASP A 45 -15.30 -13.33 10.07
N LEU A 46 -14.86 -12.11 9.71
CA LEU A 46 -13.46 -11.71 9.78
C LEU A 46 -12.98 -11.55 11.22
N VAL A 47 -11.85 -12.16 11.51
CA VAL A 47 -11.10 -12.06 12.77
C VAL A 47 -9.65 -11.77 12.41
N ARG A 48 -8.92 -11.10 13.30
CA ARG A 48 -7.48 -10.90 13.13
C ARG A 48 -6.75 -12.23 13.24
N ASP A 49 -5.70 -12.42 12.47
CA ASP A 49 -4.73 -13.46 12.81
C ASP A 49 -4.04 -13.06 14.13
N VAL A 50 -4.09 -13.95 15.10
CA VAL A 50 -3.35 -13.77 16.36
C VAL A 50 -1.94 -14.36 16.20
N ALA A 51 -1.28 -14.06 15.08
CA ALA A 51 0.09 -14.50 14.84
C ALA A 51 1.07 -13.99 15.92
N SER A 52 0.72 -12.90 16.63
CA SER A 52 1.45 -12.42 17.82
C SER A 52 1.12 -13.15 19.13
N LEU A 53 0.36 -14.25 19.12
CA LEU A 53 0.29 -15.20 20.24
C LEU A 53 0.95 -16.52 19.88
N LYS A 54 2.11 -16.49 19.22
CA LYS A 54 3.13 -17.51 19.52
C LYS A 54 3.59 -17.26 20.96
N ALA A 55 2.94 -17.95 21.89
CA ALA A 55 3.38 -18.23 23.25
C ALA A 55 3.24 -17.12 24.32
N GLU A 56 2.02 -16.77 24.69
CA GLU A 56 1.74 -16.53 26.12
C GLU A 56 0.30 -16.93 26.50
N ASN A 57 0.21 -18.04 27.25
CA ASN A 57 -0.90 -18.42 28.13
C ASN A 57 -2.09 -19.20 27.54
N SER A 58 -1.84 -20.33 26.88
CA SER A 58 -2.79 -21.46 26.96
C SER A 58 -2.03 -22.75 27.27
N LEU A 59 -1.85 -23.05 28.56
CA LEU A 59 -1.34 -24.34 29.08
C LEU A 59 -2.38 -25.47 28.90
N THR A 60 -3.07 -25.51 27.76
CA THR A 60 -4.19 -26.43 27.55
C THR A 60 -4.23 -26.89 26.10
N ASP A 61 -3.15 -27.47 25.60
CA ASP A 61 -3.31 -28.60 24.67
C ASP A 61 -2.10 -29.53 24.71
N LEU A 62 -2.24 -30.62 25.47
CA LEU A 62 -1.29 -31.73 25.56
C LEU A 62 -1.76 -32.91 24.70
N THR A 63 -2.44 -32.64 23.56
CA THR A 63 -2.85 -33.69 22.63
C THR A 63 -2.55 -33.33 21.19
N GLY A 64 -1.46 -33.87 20.63
CA GLY A 64 -1.15 -33.68 19.21
C GLY A 64 0.13 -34.37 18.76
N TYR A 65 0.19 -35.70 18.89
CA TYR A 65 1.20 -36.51 18.21
C TYR A 65 0.97 -36.41 16.69
N GLY A 66 1.93 -35.83 15.96
CA GLY A 66 2.15 -36.05 14.52
C GLY A 66 1.11 -35.48 13.54
N SER A 67 1.37 -34.29 13.00
CA SER A 67 1.11 -33.98 11.58
C SER A 67 2.16 -32.98 11.10
N ASP A 68 3.05 -33.50 10.27
CA ASP A 68 3.82 -32.78 9.29
C ASP A 68 2.86 -32.54 8.11
N ASP A 69 2.13 -31.41 8.11
CA ASP A 69 1.31 -30.93 6.97
C ASP A 69 0.75 -29.53 7.30
N ASP A 70 1.38 -28.48 6.77
CA ASP A 70 0.77 -27.25 6.23
C ASP A 70 -0.47 -26.60 6.92
N GLU A 71 -0.54 -26.56 8.26
CA GLU A 71 -1.66 -25.93 8.98
C GLU A 71 -1.60 -24.39 9.06
N ASP A 72 -0.56 -23.76 8.53
CA ASP A 72 -0.38 -22.30 8.55
C ASP A 72 -1.18 -21.56 7.44
N ASP A 73 -1.70 -22.26 6.42
CA ASP A 73 -2.42 -21.67 5.28
C ASP A 73 -3.96 -21.87 5.31
N ALA A 74 -4.45 -22.85 6.09
CA ALA A 74 -5.87 -23.22 6.16
C ALA A 74 -6.82 -22.11 6.68
N GLY A 75 -6.29 -20.96 7.08
CA GLY A 75 -7.04 -19.79 7.51
C GLY A 75 -7.34 -18.77 6.40
N LEU A 76 -6.74 -18.89 5.21
CA LEU A 76 -6.85 -17.90 4.12
C LEU A 76 -7.84 -18.31 3.02
N GLU A 77 -8.39 -19.53 3.05
CA GLU A 77 -9.25 -20.07 1.97
C GLU A 77 -10.49 -19.20 1.67
N TYR A 78 -11.05 -18.54 2.69
CA TYR A 78 -12.19 -17.63 2.51
C TYR A 78 -11.82 -16.29 1.85
N LEU A 79 -10.53 -15.95 1.82
CA LEU A 79 -9.96 -14.76 1.20
C LEU A 79 -9.55 -15.03 -0.25
N ALA A 80 -9.57 -16.29 -0.67
CA ALA A 80 -9.34 -16.66 -2.05
C ALA A 80 -10.43 -16.05 -2.94
N THR A 81 -11.70 -16.09 -2.52
CA THR A 81 -12.84 -15.67 -3.36
C THR A 81 -13.52 -14.40 -2.83
N CYS A 82 -13.54 -13.37 -3.67
CA CYS A 82 -14.24 -12.12 -3.43
C CYS A 82 -15.76 -12.31 -3.51
N ALA A 83 -16.57 -11.47 -2.86
CA ALA A 83 -18.03 -11.55 -3.04
C ALA A 83 -18.51 -11.13 -4.44
N CYS A 84 -17.61 -10.64 -5.31
CA CYS A 84 -17.87 -10.52 -6.76
C CYS A 84 -17.77 -11.86 -7.52
N GLY A 85 -17.30 -12.93 -6.86
CA GLY A 85 -17.15 -14.27 -7.42
C GLY A 85 -15.81 -14.56 -8.10
N HIS A 86 -14.84 -13.63 -8.03
CA HIS A 86 -13.50 -13.81 -8.60
C HIS A 86 -12.45 -13.90 -7.49
N ASP A 87 -11.28 -14.44 -7.82
CA ASP A 87 -10.24 -14.72 -6.84
C ASP A 87 -9.24 -13.56 -6.71
N SER A 88 -8.30 -13.67 -5.76
CA SER A 88 -7.24 -12.69 -5.52
C SER A 88 -6.40 -12.36 -6.77
N ARG A 89 -6.30 -13.30 -7.72
CA ARG A 89 -5.57 -13.15 -8.98
C ARG A 89 -6.23 -12.10 -9.89
N GLU A 90 -7.55 -12.16 -10.03
CA GLU A 90 -8.35 -11.17 -10.78
C GLU A 90 -8.33 -9.80 -10.08
N HIS A 91 -8.00 -9.75 -8.80
CA HIS A 91 -7.80 -8.52 -8.04
C HIS A 91 -6.37 -7.97 -8.11
N GLY A 92 -5.60 -8.29 -9.15
CA GLY A 92 -4.32 -7.63 -9.42
C GLY A 92 -3.19 -7.96 -8.45
N ALA A 93 -3.37 -8.97 -7.60
CA ALA A 93 -2.34 -9.48 -6.71
C ALA A 93 -1.38 -10.44 -7.41
N LEU A 94 -1.84 -11.16 -8.44
CA LEU A 94 -1.09 -12.20 -9.16
C LEU A 94 -1.33 -12.14 -10.68
N ALA A 95 -1.77 -10.98 -11.19
CA ALA A 95 -1.71 -10.69 -12.62
C ALA A 95 -0.24 -10.66 -13.06
N GLU A 96 0.07 -10.61 -14.36
CA GLU A 96 1.45 -10.56 -14.92
C GLU A 96 2.21 -9.27 -14.54
N VAL A 97 2.39 -9.02 -13.25
CA VAL A 97 3.10 -7.89 -12.67
C VAL A 97 4.51 -8.33 -12.33
N ASP A 98 5.49 -7.48 -12.66
CA ASP A 98 6.86 -7.75 -12.26
C ASP A 98 7.03 -7.65 -10.73
N GLY A 99 8.09 -8.26 -10.21
CA GLY A 99 8.34 -8.28 -8.77
C GLY A 99 8.51 -6.88 -8.16
N ALA A 100 8.92 -5.88 -8.95
CA ALA A 100 9.09 -4.51 -8.47
C ALA A 100 7.74 -3.82 -8.26
N GLU A 101 6.79 -4.00 -9.17
CA GLU A 101 5.42 -3.51 -9.05
C GLU A 101 4.67 -4.25 -7.94
N PHE A 102 4.85 -5.56 -7.81
CA PHE A 102 4.31 -6.33 -6.70
C PHE A 102 4.80 -5.78 -5.36
N GLN A 103 6.11 -5.55 -5.23
CA GLN A 103 6.69 -4.95 -4.02
C GLN A 103 6.18 -3.53 -3.76
N ARG A 104 6.03 -2.69 -4.81
CA ARG A 104 5.45 -1.34 -4.67
C ARG A 104 4.04 -1.42 -4.09
N ARG A 105 3.19 -2.28 -4.65
CA ARG A 105 1.81 -2.47 -4.17
C ARG A 105 1.78 -3.05 -2.77
N ALA A 106 2.65 -4.00 -2.44
CA ALA A 106 2.76 -4.57 -1.11
C ALA A 106 3.03 -3.48 -0.04
N LEU A 107 3.95 -2.56 -0.33
CA LEU A 107 4.28 -1.45 0.57
C LEU A 107 3.09 -0.48 0.77
N ILE A 108 2.37 -0.16 -0.30
CA ILE A 108 1.17 0.68 -0.21
C ILE A 108 0.07 -0.04 0.56
N ALA A 109 -0.10 -1.36 0.38
CA ALA A 109 -1.11 -2.16 1.07
C ALA A 109 -0.82 -2.22 2.58
N ALA A 110 0.44 -2.46 2.97
CA ALA A 110 0.86 -2.42 4.37
C ALA A 110 0.63 -1.04 5.00
N ARG A 111 0.85 0.05 4.24
CA ARG A 111 0.57 1.41 4.70
C ARG A 111 -0.93 1.67 4.88
N LEU A 112 -1.76 1.19 3.95
CA LEU A 112 -3.22 1.27 4.05
C LEU A 112 -3.73 0.52 5.28
N ASP A 113 -3.26 -0.71 5.49
CA ASP A 113 -3.61 -1.51 6.66
C ASP A 113 -3.18 -0.84 7.97
N ALA A 114 -1.97 -0.27 8.03
CA ALA A 114 -1.52 0.46 9.21
C ALA A 114 -2.42 1.67 9.54
N LEU A 115 -2.92 2.39 8.52
CA LEU A 115 -3.86 3.49 8.72
C LEU A 115 -5.22 3.02 9.21
N LEU A 116 -5.75 1.94 8.64
CA LEU A 116 -7.01 1.35 9.10
C LEU A 116 -6.88 0.80 10.52
N GLU A 117 -5.76 0.18 10.83
CA GLU A 117 -5.43 -0.35 12.16
C GLU A 117 -5.44 0.78 13.20
N ASN A 118 -4.78 1.91 12.91
CA ASN A 118 -4.79 3.10 13.78
C ASN A 118 -6.20 3.66 14.01
N LYS A 119 -7.11 3.46 13.04
CA LYS A 119 -8.52 3.88 13.10
C LYS A 119 -9.43 2.81 13.73
N ASN A 120 -8.90 1.64 14.11
CA ASN A 120 -9.67 0.44 14.50
C ASN A 120 -10.68 -0.01 13.43
N LYS A 121 -10.31 0.15 12.16
CA LYS A 121 -11.10 -0.14 10.96
C LYS A 121 -10.47 -1.21 10.07
N LEU A 122 -9.46 -1.95 10.56
CA LEU A 122 -8.76 -2.95 9.76
C LEU A 122 -9.68 -4.04 9.20
N LEU A 123 -10.68 -4.48 9.97
CA LEU A 123 -11.64 -5.51 9.52
C LEU A 123 -12.90 -4.93 8.87
N ASP A 124 -12.97 -3.60 8.72
CA ASP A 124 -14.08 -2.90 8.08
C ASP A 124 -13.75 -2.71 6.59
N PHE A 125 -14.14 -3.67 5.76
CA PHE A 125 -13.81 -3.68 4.33
C PHE A 125 -14.62 -2.66 3.51
N GLU A 126 -15.71 -2.14 4.08
CA GLU A 126 -16.55 -1.10 3.46
C GLU A 126 -16.09 0.31 3.82
N TYR A 127 -15.25 0.46 4.84
CA TYR A 127 -14.75 1.76 5.27
C TYR A 127 -13.86 2.40 4.21
N THR A 128 -14.19 3.64 3.83
CA THR A 128 -13.35 4.48 2.99
C THR A 128 -13.38 5.92 3.49
N ASP A 129 -12.21 6.55 3.54
CA ASP A 129 -12.06 7.99 3.76
C ASP A 129 -11.14 8.59 2.69
N HIS A 130 -10.93 9.91 2.75
CA HIS A 130 -10.12 10.62 1.77
C HIS A 130 -8.68 10.11 1.70
N GLU A 131 -8.08 9.74 2.84
CA GLU A 131 -6.70 9.27 2.90
C GLU A 131 -6.57 7.85 2.33
N ILE A 132 -7.51 6.97 2.69
CA ILE A 132 -7.60 5.62 2.14
C ILE A 132 -7.85 5.67 0.62
N ALA A 133 -8.76 6.52 0.16
CA ALA A 133 -9.04 6.68 -1.27
C ALA A 133 -7.81 7.21 -2.03
N ALA A 134 -7.11 8.22 -1.49
CA ALA A 134 -5.91 8.77 -2.12
C ALA A 134 -4.79 7.72 -2.26
N LEU A 135 -4.53 6.93 -1.21
CA LEU A 135 -3.53 5.87 -1.27
C LEU A 135 -3.93 4.71 -2.19
N ARG A 136 -5.22 4.39 -2.30
CA ARG A 136 -5.71 3.40 -3.28
C ARG A 136 -5.44 3.84 -4.71
N HIS A 137 -5.45 5.14 -5.01
CA HIS A 137 -5.05 5.63 -6.33
C HIS A 137 -3.57 5.35 -6.65
N GLU A 138 -2.70 5.28 -5.63
CA GLU A 138 -1.27 4.95 -5.81
C GLU A 138 -1.04 3.46 -6.15
N MET A 139 -2.03 2.59 -5.93
CA MET A 139 -1.98 1.18 -6.36
C MET A 139 -2.02 1.02 -7.87
N VAL A 140 -2.62 1.98 -8.59
CA VAL A 140 -2.75 1.92 -10.05
C VAL A 140 -1.43 2.37 -10.69
N PRO A 141 -0.80 1.58 -11.55
CA PRO A 141 0.42 1.98 -12.24
C PRO A 141 0.17 3.22 -13.09
N ALA A 142 1.10 4.17 -13.07
CA ALA A 142 0.96 5.49 -13.68
C ALA A 142 0.82 5.49 -15.23
N LEU A 143 0.84 4.34 -15.89
CA LEU A 143 0.75 4.19 -17.34
C LEU A 143 -0.64 4.54 -17.92
N THR A 144 -1.65 4.75 -17.08
CA THR A 144 -2.99 5.22 -17.49
C THR A 144 -3.25 6.71 -17.22
N ALA A 145 -2.23 7.48 -16.83
CA ALA A 145 -2.34 8.93 -16.91
C ALA A 145 -2.19 9.35 -18.38
N PRO A 146 -3.18 10.00 -19.04
CA PRO A 146 -2.87 10.75 -20.25
C PRO A 146 -1.79 11.75 -19.86
N ALA A 147 -0.66 11.70 -20.57
CA ALA A 147 0.50 12.54 -20.33
C ALA A 147 0.03 13.96 -19.99
N ALA A 148 0.21 14.35 -18.72
CA ALA A 148 -0.02 15.73 -18.34
C ALA A 148 0.86 16.59 -19.27
N PRO A 149 0.31 17.59 -19.97
CA PRO A 149 1.13 18.46 -20.79
C PRO A 149 2.16 19.08 -19.85
N THR A 150 3.44 18.85 -20.14
CA THR A 150 4.56 19.55 -19.53
C THR A 150 4.24 21.04 -19.63
N SER A 151 3.81 21.64 -18.53
CA SER A 151 3.71 23.09 -18.44
C SER A 151 5.15 23.60 -18.45
N PRO A 152 5.59 24.34 -19.48
CA PRO A 152 6.87 25.03 -19.40
C PRO A 152 6.77 26.04 -18.26
N LEU A 153 7.70 25.98 -17.31
CA LEU A 153 7.95 27.06 -16.36
C LEU A 153 8.32 28.32 -17.16
N THR A 154 7.32 29.10 -17.53
CA THR A 154 7.49 30.51 -17.83
C THR A 154 7.68 31.24 -16.52
N ASP A 155 8.92 31.61 -16.21
CA ASP A 155 9.19 32.75 -15.34
C ASP A 155 9.11 34.02 -16.19
N PRO A 156 8.10 34.90 -15.99
CA PRO A 156 8.22 36.28 -16.43
C PRO A 156 9.10 37.02 -15.43
N VAL A 157 10.33 37.36 -15.82
CA VAL A 157 11.11 38.38 -15.09
C VAL A 157 10.57 39.76 -15.51
N PRO A 158 9.93 40.54 -14.62
CA PRO A 158 9.58 41.92 -14.94
C PRO A 158 10.84 42.79 -14.90
N ALA A 159 11.27 43.23 -16.07
CA ALA A 159 12.21 44.32 -16.23
C ALA A 159 11.53 45.64 -15.81
N SER A 160 12.11 46.36 -14.85
CA SER A 160 11.90 47.80 -14.72
C SER A 160 13.02 48.50 -13.92
N PRO A 161 13.22 49.82 -14.16
CA PRO A 161 14.54 50.41 -14.28
C PRO A 161 14.86 51.42 -13.18
N GLY A 162 16.15 51.68 -12.94
CA GLY A 162 16.54 53.04 -12.58
C GLY A 162 17.84 53.23 -11.79
N LYS A 163 18.65 54.12 -12.37
CA LYS A 163 19.41 55.20 -11.72
C LYS A 163 20.81 54.86 -11.18
N SER A 164 21.76 55.02 -12.10
CA SER A 164 22.95 55.89 -12.00
C SER A 164 23.25 56.52 -10.64
N VAL A 165 24.39 56.17 -10.04
CA VAL A 165 25.23 57.11 -9.27
C VAL A 165 26.70 56.74 -9.47
N HIS A 166 27.46 57.71 -9.99
CA HIS A 166 28.92 57.74 -10.07
C HIS A 166 29.58 57.60 -8.69
N TYR A 167 30.69 56.87 -8.58
CA TYR A 167 31.85 57.35 -7.80
C TYR A 167 33.17 56.88 -8.41
N ARG A 168 34.10 57.82 -8.50
CA ARG A 168 35.49 57.70 -8.99
C ARG A 168 36.45 57.41 -7.83
N HIS A 169 37.70 57.06 -8.20
CA HIS A 169 38.96 57.14 -7.42
C HIS A 169 39.25 55.97 -6.48
N ALA A 170 40.49 55.48 -6.29
CA ALA A 170 41.81 55.87 -6.80
C ALA A 170 42.81 54.69 -6.65
N LYS A 171 43.89 54.78 -7.43
CA LYS A 171 45.17 54.07 -7.31
C LYS A 171 45.69 54.01 -5.87
N GLN A 172 46.31 52.89 -5.50
CA GLN A 172 47.33 52.85 -4.44
C GLN A 172 48.73 52.65 -5.06
N PRO A 173 49.76 53.40 -4.64
CA PRO A 173 51.15 53.15 -5.01
C PRO A 173 51.88 52.21 -4.05
N ARG A 174 52.94 51.60 -4.60
CA ARG A 174 53.95 50.77 -3.95
C ARG A 174 54.66 51.48 -2.80
N VAL A 175 54.98 50.72 -1.76
CA VAL A 175 56.01 51.04 -0.77
C VAL A 175 57.27 50.22 -1.10
N SER A 176 58.39 50.93 -1.19
CA SER A 176 59.76 50.40 -1.13
C SER A 176 60.47 51.27 -0.09
N ASP A 177 60.93 50.64 1.00
CA ASP A 177 62.32 50.67 1.49
C ASP A 177 62.50 49.47 2.43
#